data_AF-A0A535G132-F1
#
_entry.id   AF-A0A535G132-F1
#
_cell.length_a   1.000
_cell.length_b   1.000
_cell.length_c   1.000
_cell.angle_alpha   90.00
_cell.angle_beta   90.00
_cell.angle_gamma   90.00
#
_symmetry.space_group_name_H-M   'P 1'
#
loop_
_entity.id
_entity.type
_entity.pdbx_description
1 polymer ?
#
loop_
_entity_poly.entity_id
_entity_poly.type
_entity_poly.pdbx_seq_one_letter_code
_entity_poly.pdbx_strand_id
1 'polypeptide(L)'
;MRLLLSCSPGAVGPPRRASRLALVTVFQAMENLTDRQAAQMVAMRMDWKYALSLAPDDEGFDYTVLSQFRQRLLEQGAEDLVLEPLLAVCREQGWLKAGGKQRTDSTHVLAAVRSLSRLESVGEALRAALNALAEIEPEWLLEHIE
;
A
#
# COMPACT_ATOMS: atom_id res chain seq x y z
N MET A 1 6.17 -23.14 7.18
CA MET A 1 7.23 -22.48 6.37
C MET A 1 7.68 -23.25 5.11
N ARG A 2 7.55 -24.58 5.01
CA ARG A 2 7.96 -25.35 3.81
C ARG A 2 7.10 -25.14 2.54
N LEU A 3 5.90 -24.57 2.67
CA LEU A 3 4.95 -24.36 1.56
C LEU A 3 5.09 -23.01 0.81
N LEU A 4 5.94 -22.10 1.28
CA LEU A 4 6.21 -20.82 0.61
C LEU A 4 7.41 -20.88 -0.36
N LEU A 5 8.08 -22.04 -0.46
CA LEU A 5 9.32 -22.24 -1.22
C LEU A 5 9.13 -22.85 -2.61
N SER A 6 7.90 -23.15 -3.05
CA SER A 6 7.67 -23.63 -4.42
C SER A 6 7.82 -22.47 -5.41
N CYS A 7 9.00 -22.39 -6.00
CA CYS A 7 9.30 -21.53 -7.14
C CYS A 7 8.34 -21.89 -8.29
N SER A 8 7.56 -20.93 -8.80
CA SER A 8 6.76 -21.11 -10.01
C SER A 8 7.64 -20.80 -11.24
N PRO A 9 7.39 -21.37 -12.43
CA PRO A 9 8.36 -21.41 -13.55
C PRO A 9 8.59 -20.06 -14.26
N GLY A 10 8.06 -18.94 -13.76
CA GLY A 10 8.05 -17.65 -14.45
C GLY A 10 8.82 -16.51 -13.77
N ALA A 11 9.43 -16.73 -12.60
CA ALA A 11 10.19 -15.69 -11.92
C ALA A 11 11.62 -15.62 -12.49
N VAL A 12 11.88 -14.65 -13.37
CA VAL A 12 13.24 -14.35 -13.83
C VAL A 12 13.97 -13.63 -12.68
N GLY A 13 14.82 -14.38 -11.97
CA GLY A 13 15.67 -13.87 -10.90
C GLY A 13 16.09 -14.97 -9.92
N PRO A 14 17.19 -14.77 -9.16
CA PRO A 14 17.63 -15.76 -8.17
C PRO A 14 16.53 -15.99 -7.11
N PRO A 15 16.33 -17.24 -6.62
CA PRO A 15 15.31 -17.54 -5.63
C PRO A 15 15.56 -16.73 -4.36
N ARG A 16 14.67 -15.77 -4.08
CA ARG A 16 14.75 -14.95 -2.87
C ARG A 16 14.06 -15.66 -1.72
N ARG A 17 14.69 -15.60 -0.54
CA ARG A 17 14.08 -16.11 0.70
C ARG A 17 12.77 -15.37 0.94
N ALA A 18 11.71 -16.10 1.29
CA ALA A 18 10.39 -15.53 1.57
C ALA A 18 10.44 -14.42 2.64
N SER A 19 11.35 -14.53 3.61
CA SER A 19 11.59 -13.49 4.63
C SER A 19 12.06 -12.15 4.05
N ARG A 20 12.83 -12.15 2.97
CA ARG A 20 13.27 -10.90 2.31
C ARG A 20 12.13 -10.27 1.54
N LEU A 21 11.32 -11.05 0.83
CA LEU A 21 10.14 -10.54 0.12
C LEU A 21 9.11 -9.96 1.11
N ALA A 22 8.92 -10.62 2.24
CA ALA A 22 8.12 -10.10 3.35
C ALA A 22 8.63 -8.74 3.85
N LEU A 23 9.93 -8.58 4.08
CA LEU A 23 10.48 -7.29 4.50
C LEU A 23 10.36 -6.21 3.41
N VAL A 24 10.53 -6.58 2.14
CA VAL A 24 10.31 -5.66 1.01
C VAL A 24 8.85 -5.18 0.98
N THR A 25 7.87 -6.05 1.24
CA THR A 25 6.46 -5.61 1.32
C THR A 25 6.20 -4.61 2.44
N VAL A 26 6.95 -4.70 3.55
CA VAL A 26 6.87 -3.71 4.64
C VAL A 26 7.47 -2.38 4.20
N PHE A 27 8.67 -2.36 3.60
CA PHE A 27 9.29 -1.13 3.10
C PHE A 27 8.46 -0.47 2.01
N GLN A 28 7.87 -1.29 1.13
CA GLN A 28 6.94 -0.83 0.11
C GLN A 28 5.75 -0.08 0.73
N ALA A 29 5.15 -0.62 1.79
CA ALA A 29 4.04 0.03 2.49
C ALA A 29 4.47 1.29 3.24
N MET A 30 5.63 1.25 3.92
CA MET A 30 6.17 2.40 4.67
C MET A 30 6.50 3.59 3.77
N GLU A 31 7.02 3.33 2.57
CA GLU A 31 7.42 4.37 1.62
C GLU A 31 6.36 4.66 0.53
N ASN A 32 5.18 4.03 0.62
CA ASN A 32 4.07 4.16 -0.34
C ASN A 32 4.49 3.93 -1.80
N LEU A 33 5.20 2.83 -2.05
CA LEU A 33 5.77 2.51 -3.36
C LEU A 33 4.91 1.51 -4.15
N THR A 34 4.90 1.66 -5.47
CA THR A 34 4.38 0.63 -6.38
C THR A 34 5.34 -0.58 -6.43
N ASP A 35 4.85 -1.76 -6.85
CA ASP A 35 5.69 -2.96 -6.97
C ASP A 35 6.94 -2.73 -7.85
N ARG A 36 6.79 -1.94 -8.92
CA ARG A 36 7.90 -1.57 -9.82
C ARG A 36 8.92 -0.69 -9.12
N GLN A 37 8.46 0.31 -8.37
CA GLN A 37 9.33 1.19 -7.61
C GLN A 37 10.03 0.43 -6.49
N ALA A 38 9.33 -0.43 -5.76
CA ALA A 38 9.93 -1.26 -4.71
C ALA A 38 11.04 -2.18 -5.28
N ALA A 39 10.80 -2.82 -6.41
CA ALA A 39 11.82 -3.61 -7.10
C ALA A 39 13.05 -2.76 -7.52
N GLN A 40 12.81 -1.55 -8.03
CA GLN A 40 13.90 -0.61 -8.35
C GLN A 40 14.67 -0.13 -7.11
N MET A 41 13.99 0.12 -5.99
CA MET A 41 14.64 0.52 -4.74
C MET A 41 15.54 -0.61 -4.21
N VAL A 42 15.12 -1.88 -4.30
CA VAL A 42 15.99 -3.01 -3.94
C VAL A 42 17.27 -3.04 -4.77
N ALA A 43 17.19 -2.70 -6.05
CA ALA A 43 18.34 -2.69 -6.95
C ALA A 43 19.27 -1.48 -6.75
N MET A 44 18.72 -0.30 -6.44
CA MET A 44 19.47 0.97 -6.47
C MET A 44 19.86 1.51 -5.09
N ARG A 45 19.07 1.21 -4.05
CA ARG A 45 19.20 1.87 -2.75
C ARG A 45 20.02 1.04 -1.76
N MET A 46 21.13 1.62 -1.31
CA MET A 46 22.09 0.96 -0.43
C MET A 46 21.51 0.64 0.95
N ASP A 47 20.64 1.50 1.47
CA ASP A 47 19.94 1.31 2.73
C ASP A 47 19.00 0.10 2.70
N TRP A 48 18.29 -0.12 1.59
CA TRP A 48 17.48 -1.32 1.38
C TRP A 48 18.36 -2.57 1.26
N LYS A 49 19.46 -2.52 0.51
CA LYS A 49 20.41 -3.64 0.40
C LYS A 49 21.01 -4.01 1.75
N TYR A 50 21.39 -3.01 2.55
CA TYR A 50 21.89 -3.21 3.90
C TYR A 50 20.84 -3.87 4.81
N ALA A 51 19.61 -3.33 4.85
CA ALA A 51 18.54 -3.87 5.68
C ALA A 51 18.12 -5.29 5.27
N LEU A 52 18.15 -5.62 3.97
CA LEU A 52 17.83 -6.95 3.44
C LEU A 52 19.02 -7.93 3.50
N SER A 53 20.18 -7.48 3.98
CA SER A 53 21.45 -8.22 3.95
C SER A 53 21.74 -8.77 2.56
N LEU A 54 21.67 -7.90 1.56
CA LEU A 54 22.01 -8.15 0.16
C LEU A 54 23.41 -7.63 -0.14
N ALA A 55 24.06 -8.25 -1.12
CA ALA A 55 25.34 -7.76 -1.62
C ALA A 55 25.14 -6.41 -2.35
N PRO A 56 26.11 -5.49 -2.31
CA PRO A 56 26.01 -4.20 -2.99
C PRO A 56 25.74 -4.29 -4.50
N ASP A 57 26.20 -5.36 -5.14
CA ASP A 57 26.06 -5.70 -6.56
C ASP A 57 24.80 -6.51 -6.88
N ASP A 58 23.92 -6.79 -5.90
CA ASP A 58 22.66 -7.48 -6.14
C ASP A 58 21.76 -6.67 -7.10
N GLU A 59 21.37 -7.27 -8.21
CA GLU A 59 20.59 -6.63 -9.29
C GLU A 59 19.09 -6.47 -8.98
N GLY A 60 18.63 -6.96 -7.82
CA GLY A 60 17.20 -6.96 -7.49
C GLY A 60 16.41 -8.07 -8.20
N PHE A 61 15.12 -7.86 -8.40
CA PHE A 61 14.22 -8.87 -8.95
C PHE A 61 13.11 -8.24 -9.79
N ASP A 62 12.45 -9.05 -10.62
CA ASP A 62 11.31 -8.57 -11.40
C ASP A 62 10.10 -8.24 -10.52
N TYR A 63 9.48 -7.07 -10.75
CA TYR A 63 8.38 -6.56 -9.93
C TYR A 63 7.21 -7.53 -9.77
N THR A 64 6.97 -8.44 -10.73
CA THR A 64 5.90 -9.44 -10.66
C THR A 64 6.08 -10.44 -9.51
N VAL A 65 7.30 -10.61 -9.00
CA VAL A 65 7.58 -11.48 -7.85
C VAL A 65 6.84 -10.99 -6.61
N LEU A 66 6.71 -9.67 -6.39
CA LEU A 66 6.01 -9.12 -5.23
C LEU A 66 4.50 -9.35 -5.31
N SER A 67 3.89 -9.15 -6.48
CA SER A 67 2.45 -9.37 -6.65
C SER A 67 2.11 -10.86 -6.48
N GLN A 68 2.90 -11.76 -7.07
CA GLN A 68 2.73 -13.21 -6.89
C GLN A 68 2.94 -13.64 -5.44
N PHE A 69 3.93 -13.07 -4.75
CA PHE A 69 4.19 -13.36 -3.35
C PHE A 69 3.01 -12.95 -2.46
N ARG A 70 2.48 -11.73 -2.64
CA ARG A 70 1.30 -11.26 -1.90
C ARG A 70 0.07 -12.11 -2.19
N GLN A 71 -0.16 -12.48 -3.45
CA GLN A 71 -1.28 -13.34 -3.81
C GLN A 71 -1.19 -14.71 -3.11
N ARG A 72 0.00 -15.32 -3.05
CA ARG A 72 0.20 -16.59 -2.33
C ARG A 72 0.01 -16.46 -0.82
N LEU A 73 0.37 -15.33 -0.23
CA LEU A 73 0.11 -15.10 1.20
C LEU A 73 -1.39 -15.09 1.48
N LEU A 74 -2.17 -14.36 0.66
CA LEU A 74 -3.62 -14.28 0.79
C LEU A 74 -4.29 -15.65 0.54
N GLU A 75 -3.87 -16.38 -0.49
CA GLU A 75 -4.39 -17.73 -0.79
C GLU A 75 -4.13 -18.72 0.35
N GLN A 76 -3.09 -18.49 1.17
CA GLN A 76 -2.71 -19.35 2.29
C GLN A 76 -3.17 -18.81 3.65
N GLY A 77 -3.86 -17.67 3.72
CA GLY A 77 -4.23 -17.02 4.99
C GLY A 77 -2.99 -16.69 5.85
N ALA A 78 -1.89 -16.34 5.20
CA ALA A 78 -0.57 -16.19 5.79
C ALA A 78 -0.14 -14.71 5.94
N GLU A 79 -1.04 -13.77 5.70
CA GLU A 79 -0.82 -12.32 5.82
C GLU A 79 -0.27 -11.92 7.20
N ASP A 80 -0.78 -12.54 8.27
CA ASP A 80 -0.37 -12.23 9.64
C ASP A 80 1.03 -12.75 9.99
N LEU A 81 1.57 -13.70 9.20
CA LEU A 81 2.91 -14.27 9.44
C LEU A 81 4.03 -13.26 9.21
N VAL A 82 3.77 -12.17 8.48
CA VAL A 82 4.74 -11.10 8.26
C VAL A 82 4.56 -9.98 9.27
N LEU A 83 3.30 -9.55 9.45
CA LEU A 83 3.00 -8.37 10.25
C LEU A 83 3.11 -8.62 11.75
N GLU A 84 2.55 -9.72 12.26
CA GLU A 84 2.49 -9.94 13.71
C GLU A 84 3.88 -10.12 14.35
N PRO A 85 4.83 -10.88 13.76
CA PRO A 85 6.18 -10.96 14.31
C PRO A 85 6.92 -9.62 14.30
N LEU A 86 6.72 -8.80 13.26
CA LEU A 86 7.31 -7.46 13.20
C LEU A 86 6.75 -6.58 14.32
N LEU A 87 5.42 -6.58 14.50
CA LEU A 87 4.78 -5.84 15.58
C LEU A 87 5.22 -6.32 16.95
N ALA A 88 5.40 -7.64 17.15
CA ALA A 88 5.93 -8.20 18.39
C ALA A 88 7.32 -7.64 18.73
N VAL A 89 8.25 -7.67 17.77
CA VAL A 89 9.60 -7.09 17.96
C VAL A 89 9.51 -5.59 18.27
N CYS A 90 8.69 -4.83 17.53
CA CYS A 90 8.52 -3.41 17.79
C CYS A 90 7.92 -3.10 19.17
N ARG A 91 7.04 -3.95 19.69
CA ARG A 91 6.50 -3.85 21.06
C ARG A 91 7.59 -4.16 22.09
N GLU A 92 8.37 -5.21 21.89
CA GLU A 92 9.49 -5.58 22.76
C GLU A 92 10.54 -4.47 22.85
N GLN A 93 10.84 -3.81 21.74
CA GLN A 93 11.75 -2.66 21.69
C GLN A 93 11.13 -1.35 22.21
N GLY A 94 9.86 -1.37 22.64
CA GLY A 94 9.15 -0.20 23.15
C GLY A 94 8.81 0.85 22.08
N TRP A 95 8.96 0.54 20.80
CA TRP A 95 8.60 1.42 19.69
C TRP A 95 7.09 1.50 19.49
N LEU A 96 6.38 0.42 19.81
CA LEU A 96 4.93 0.33 19.76
C LEU A 96 4.35 0.31 21.18
N LYS A 97 3.64 1.37 21.55
CA LYS A 97 2.91 1.46 22.82
C LYS A 97 1.57 0.74 22.69
N ALA A 98 1.21 -0.08 23.67
CA ALA A 98 -0.14 -0.64 23.75
C ALA A 98 -1.14 0.49 23.99
N GLY A 99 -2.08 0.70 23.06
CA GLY A 99 -3.30 1.49 23.25
C GLY A 99 -3.15 2.87 23.90
N GLY A 100 -3.26 3.93 23.10
CA GLY A 100 -3.55 5.27 23.57
C GLY A 100 -4.58 5.91 22.64
N LYS A 101 -5.19 7.03 23.04
CA LYS A 101 -5.93 7.87 22.09
C LYS A 101 -4.97 8.16 20.95
N GLN A 102 -5.20 7.53 19.79
CA GLN A 102 -4.42 7.76 18.60
C GLN A 102 -4.68 9.21 18.23
N ARG A 103 -3.85 10.09 18.76
CA ARG A 103 -3.70 11.43 18.23
C ARG A 103 -2.93 11.20 16.95
N THR A 104 -3.67 10.82 15.92
CA THR A 104 -3.30 11.19 14.57
C THR A 104 -3.29 12.70 14.64
N ASP A 105 -2.13 13.26 15.00
CA ASP A 105 -1.85 14.64 14.67
C ASP A 105 -1.75 14.60 13.15
N SER A 106 -2.93 14.65 12.53
CA SER A 106 -3.09 14.74 11.10
C SER A 106 -2.53 16.11 10.75
N THR A 107 -1.19 16.21 10.72
CA THR A 107 -0.50 17.06 9.77
C THR A 107 -1.24 16.80 8.48
N HIS A 108 -2.02 17.79 8.02
CA HIS A 108 -2.99 17.67 6.94
C HIS A 108 -2.47 16.69 5.89
N VAL A 109 -2.88 15.42 5.98
CA VAL A 109 -2.43 14.43 4.99
C VAL A 109 -3.18 14.90 3.78
N LEU A 110 -2.46 15.49 2.82
CA LEU A 110 -2.95 15.64 1.47
C LEU A 110 -3.29 14.22 1.05
N ALA A 111 -4.54 13.84 1.29
CA ALA A 111 -4.99 12.52 0.98
C ALA A 111 -4.69 12.35 -0.50
N ALA A 112 -4.07 11.23 -0.86
CA ALA A 112 -3.91 10.81 -2.24
C ALA A 112 -5.29 10.42 -2.81
N VAL A 113 -6.28 11.28 -2.62
CA VAL A 113 -7.55 11.26 -3.31
C VAL A 113 -7.18 11.59 -4.74
N ARG A 114 -7.51 10.66 -5.63
CA ARG A 114 -7.46 10.91 -7.07
C ARG A 114 -8.06 12.29 -7.33
N SER A 115 -7.30 13.20 -7.94
CA SER A 115 -7.83 14.48 -8.38
C SER A 115 -9.04 14.20 -9.26
N LEU A 116 -10.19 14.79 -8.92
CA LEU A 116 -11.40 14.66 -9.74
C LEU A 116 -11.04 15.03 -11.18
N SER A 117 -11.42 14.17 -12.12
CA SER A 117 -11.39 14.52 -13.53
C SER A 117 -12.28 15.75 -13.75
N ARG A 118 -12.05 16.50 -14.83
CA ARG A 118 -12.86 17.68 -15.15
C ARG A 118 -14.36 17.37 -15.19
N LEU A 119 -14.73 16.17 -15.64
CA LEU A 119 -16.12 15.70 -15.65
C LEU A 119 -16.66 15.47 -14.25
N GLU A 120 -15.90 14.81 -13.38
CA GLU A 120 -16.30 14.60 -11.98
C GLU A 120 -16.42 15.93 -11.23
N SER A 121 -15.54 16.90 -11.49
CA SER A 121 -15.64 18.25 -10.92
C SER A 121 -16.90 19.00 -11.37
N VAL A 122 -17.28 18.89 -12.66
CA VAL A 122 -18.53 19.47 -13.17
C VAL A 122 -19.74 18.77 -12.54
N GLY A 123 -19.70 17.45 -12.43
CA GLY A 123 -20.77 16.67 -11.79
C GLY A 123 -20.97 17.05 -10.32
N GLU A 124 -19.90 17.15 -9.54
CA GLU A 124 -19.99 17.57 -8.14
C GLU A 124 -20.40 19.03 -7.99
N ALA A 125 -19.97 19.93 -8.87
CA ALA A 125 -20.42 21.32 -8.86
C ALA A 125 -21.92 21.42 -9.16
N LEU A 126 -22.42 20.66 -10.15
CA LEU A 126 -23.84 20.62 -10.47
C LEU A 126 -24.64 20.03 -9.30
N ARG A 127 -24.19 18.91 -8.72
CA ARG A 127 -24.83 18.30 -7.54
C ARG A 127 -24.91 19.28 -6.38
N ALA A 128 -23.82 19.99 -6.08
CA ALA A 128 -23.79 20.99 -5.02
C ALA A 128 -24.75 22.15 -5.29
N ALA A 129 -24.81 22.65 -6.53
CA ALA A 129 -25.72 23.72 -6.92
C ALA A 129 -27.19 23.30 -6.81
N LEU A 130 -27.54 22.09 -7.28
CA LEU A 130 -28.90 21.56 -7.19
C LEU A 130 -29.32 21.32 -5.74
N ASN A 131 -28.43 20.82 -4.89
CA ASN A 131 -28.71 20.68 -3.46
C ASN A 131 -28.95 22.03 -2.78
N ALA A 132 -28.15 23.06 -3.11
CA ALA A 132 -28.36 24.41 -2.58
C ALA A 132 -29.69 25.01 -3.07
N LEU A 133 -30.07 24.77 -4.33
CA LEU A 133 -31.37 25.19 -4.86
C LEU A 133 -32.53 24.45 -4.21
N ALA A 134 -32.38 23.15 -3.91
CA ALA A 134 -33.39 22.37 -3.22
C ALA A 134 -33.71 22.92 -1.81
N GLU A 135 -32.75 23.56 -1.14
CA GLU A 135 -32.97 24.22 0.15
C GLU A 135 -33.74 25.53 0.03
N ILE A 136 -33.58 26.28 -1.07
CA ILE A 136 -34.14 27.64 -1.22
C ILE A 136 -35.48 27.59 -1.98
N GLU A 137 -35.55 26.86 -3.09
CA GLU A 137 -36.74 26.74 -3.94
C GLU A 137 -36.99 25.28 -4.38
N PRO A 138 -37.51 24.43 -3.49
CA PRO A 138 -37.75 23.01 -3.78
C PRO A 138 -38.83 22.80 -4.84
N GLU A 139 -39.87 23.65 -4.88
CA GLU A 139 -40.99 23.50 -5.83
C GLU A 139 -40.54 23.75 -7.28
N TRP A 140 -39.75 24.80 -7.51
CA TRP A 140 -39.18 25.10 -8.83
C TRP A 140 -38.26 23.97 -9.33
N LEU A 141 -37.46 23.37 -8.44
CA LEU A 141 -36.58 22.27 -8.78
C LEU A 141 -37.36 21.01 -9.19
N LEU A 142 -38.47 20.71 -8.50
CA LEU A 142 -39.33 19.57 -8.82
C LEU A 142 -40.00 19.71 -10.20
N GLU A 143 -40.33 20.93 -10.64
CA GLU A 143 -40.89 21.17 -11.98
C GLU A 143 -39.89 20.92 -13.12
N HIS A 144 -38.58 20.90 -12.85
CA HIS A 144 -37.53 20.85 -13.88
C HIS A 144 -36.69 19.55 -13.86
N ILE A 145 -37.05 18.56 -13.03
CA ILE A 145 -36.35 17.25 -12.94
C ILE A 145 -36.99 16.15 -13.81
N GLU A 146 -38.11 16.42 -14.50
CA GLU A 146 -38.68 15.52 -15.53
C GLU A 146 -37.81 15.40 -16.79
#